data_AF-A0A2V8VND8-F1
#
_entry.id   AF-A0A2V8VND8-F1
#
_cell.length_a   1.000
_cell.length_b   1.000
_cell.length_c   1.000
_cell.angle_alpha   90.00
_cell.angle_beta   90.00
_cell.angle_gamma   90.00
#
_symmetry.space_group_name_H-M   'P 1'
#
loop_
_entity.id
_entity.type
_entity.pdbx_description
1 polymer ?
#
loop_
_entity_poly.entity_id
_entity_poly.type
_entity_poly.pdbx_seq_one_letter_code
_entity_poly.pdbx_strand_id
1 'polypeptide(L)'
;MPRAKQLTVQLANKPGTLAQVAQSLGKARVNMRALAVFEGRAKIIADDPVRGREALQKEGLYASIEDCLAVDMADQPGALGEICAKLSGAGINIDYAYTGITQAAGKAVVVMVVSDLDKAAKIVG
;
A
#
# COMPACT_ATOMS: atom_id res chain seq x y z
N MET A 1 -2.16 -0.03 15.74
CA MET A 1 -0.83 -0.50 15.27
C MET A 1 -0.78 -0.28 13.76
N PRO A 2 0.36 0.18 13.21
CA PRO A 2 0.51 0.62 11.81
C PRO A 2 0.42 -0.52 10.77
N ARG A 3 -0.29 -1.60 11.04
CA ARG A 3 -0.51 -2.69 10.08
C ARG A 3 -1.67 -2.34 9.16
N ALA A 4 -1.46 -2.54 7.88
CA ALA A 4 -2.46 -2.38 6.85
C ALA A 4 -2.46 -3.63 5.94
N LYS A 5 -3.51 -3.72 5.12
CA LYS A 5 -3.63 -4.70 4.05
C LYS A 5 -3.65 -3.97 2.73
N GLN A 6 -2.85 -4.42 1.78
CA GLN A 6 -2.84 -3.91 0.42
C GLN A 6 -3.35 -4.97 -0.55
N LEU A 7 -3.98 -4.52 -1.63
CA LEU A 7 -4.28 -5.34 -2.79
C LEU A 7 -3.08 -5.37 -3.72
N THR A 8 -2.69 -6.57 -4.13
CA THR A 8 -1.74 -6.79 -5.22
C THR A 8 -2.49 -7.31 -6.43
N VAL A 9 -2.51 -6.54 -7.51
CA VAL A 9 -3.25 -6.86 -8.73
C VAL A 9 -2.28 -7.01 -9.89
N GLN A 10 -2.34 -8.14 -10.58
CA GLN A 10 -1.54 -8.34 -11.79
C GLN A 10 -2.13 -7.49 -12.92
N LEU A 11 -1.27 -6.73 -13.59
CA LEU A 11 -1.61 -5.95 -14.77
C LEU A 11 -1.02 -6.62 -16.01
N ALA A 12 -1.85 -6.83 -17.02
CA ALA A 12 -1.35 -6.95 -18.38
C ALA A 12 -0.68 -5.63 -18.79
N ASN A 13 0.53 -5.71 -19.35
CA ASN A 13 1.28 -4.56 -19.85
C ASN A 13 0.67 -4.04 -21.18
N LYS A 14 -0.53 -3.50 -21.10
CA LYS A 14 -1.29 -2.94 -22.22
C LYS A 14 -2.15 -1.76 -21.75
N PRO A 15 -2.49 -0.82 -22.64
CA PRO A 15 -3.39 0.28 -22.31
C PRO A 15 -4.74 -0.21 -21.77
N GLY A 16 -5.29 0.51 -20.79
CA GLY A 16 -6.60 0.26 -20.22
C GLY A 16 -6.65 -0.75 -19.07
N THR A 17 -5.61 -1.54 -18.82
CA THR A 17 -5.64 -2.54 -17.73
C THR A 17 -5.86 -1.90 -16.36
N LEU A 18 -5.12 -0.84 -16.02
CA LEU A 18 -5.31 -0.14 -14.75
C LEU A 18 -6.68 0.56 -14.68
N ALA A 19 -7.20 1.03 -15.82
CA ALA A 19 -8.55 1.61 -15.87
C ALA A 19 -9.62 0.56 -15.54
N GLN A 20 -9.48 -0.68 -16.03
CA GLN A 20 -10.36 -1.79 -15.69
C GLN A 20 -10.32 -2.07 -14.17
N VAL A 21 -9.13 -2.14 -13.57
CA VAL A 21 -8.95 -2.32 -12.12
C VAL A 21 -9.66 -1.20 -11.34
N ALA A 22 -9.39 0.06 -11.68
CA ALA A 22 -9.97 1.20 -10.98
C ALA A 22 -11.51 1.27 -11.12
N GLN A 23 -12.04 0.97 -12.31
CA GLN A 23 -13.47 0.93 -12.55
C GLN A 23 -14.15 -0.20 -11.78
N SER A 24 -13.53 -1.37 -11.70
CA SER A 24 -14.06 -2.51 -10.93
C SER A 24 -14.19 -2.17 -9.45
N LEU A 25 -13.14 -1.58 -8.86
CA LEU A 25 -13.16 -1.09 -7.47
C LEU A 25 -14.23 0.00 -7.27
N GLY A 26 -14.35 0.94 -8.20
CA GLY A 26 -15.37 1.99 -8.17
C GLY A 26 -16.81 1.44 -8.20
N LYS A 27 -17.10 0.47 -9.07
CA LYS A 27 -18.42 -0.21 -9.13
C LYS A 27 -18.74 -0.92 -7.81
N ALA A 28 -17.74 -1.47 -7.15
CA ALA A 28 -17.87 -2.12 -5.85
C ALA A 28 -17.91 -1.13 -4.66
N ARG A 29 -17.85 0.19 -4.93
CA ARG A 29 -17.77 1.26 -3.93
C ARG A 29 -16.58 1.08 -2.98
N VAL A 30 -15.43 0.71 -3.53
CA VAL A 30 -14.15 0.59 -2.82
C VAL A 30 -13.28 1.77 -3.24
N ASN A 31 -12.86 2.58 -2.27
CA ASN A 31 -12.00 3.73 -2.52
C ASN A 31 -10.52 3.36 -2.42
N MET A 32 -9.71 3.89 -3.34
CA MET A 32 -8.26 3.73 -3.33
C MET A 32 -7.62 4.88 -2.55
N ARG A 33 -6.75 4.56 -1.58
CA ARG A 33 -6.08 5.53 -0.71
C ARG A 33 -4.61 5.74 -1.07
N ALA A 34 -3.96 4.72 -1.62
CA ALA A 34 -2.60 4.81 -2.16
C ALA A 34 -2.45 3.80 -3.30
N LEU A 35 -1.60 4.12 -4.28
CA LEU A 35 -1.31 3.29 -5.44
C LEU A 35 0.18 3.36 -5.77
N ALA A 36 0.78 2.20 -5.99
CA ALA A 36 2.06 2.08 -6.69
C ALA A 36 1.91 1.06 -7.82
N VAL A 37 2.58 1.29 -8.95
CA VAL A 37 2.66 0.33 -10.05
C VAL A 37 4.12 0.05 -10.33
N PHE A 38 4.55 -1.19 -10.15
CA PHE A 38 5.90 -1.63 -10.45
C PHE A 38 5.84 -3.02 -11.09
N GLU A 39 6.65 -3.22 -12.14
CA GLU A 39 6.81 -4.51 -12.81
C GLU A 39 5.48 -5.20 -13.19
N GLY A 40 4.53 -4.43 -13.72
CA GLY A 40 3.22 -4.95 -14.13
C GLY A 40 2.32 -5.39 -12.97
N ARG A 41 2.57 -4.92 -11.74
CA ARG A 41 1.71 -5.15 -10.58
C ARG A 41 1.29 -3.83 -9.96
N ALA A 42 -0.02 -3.68 -9.71
CA ALA A 42 -0.53 -2.59 -8.90
C ALA A 42 -0.57 -3.02 -7.43
N LYS A 43 0.00 -2.20 -6.55
CA LYS A 43 -0.17 -2.27 -5.09
C LYS A 43 -1.11 -1.16 -4.67
N ILE A 44 -2.21 -1.51 -4.01
CA ILE A 44 -3.29 -0.58 -3.72
C ILE A 44 -3.66 -0.68 -2.24
N ILE A 45 -3.56 0.44 -1.52
CA ILE A 45 -4.25 0.56 -0.23
C ILE A 45 -5.70 0.93 -0.54
N ALA A 46 -6.62 0.07 -0.17
CA ALA A 46 -8.06 0.29 -0.28
C ALA A 46 -8.68 0.49 1.10
N ASP A 47 -9.83 1.16 1.17
CA ASP A 47 -10.62 1.26 2.40
C ASP A 47 -11.26 -0.08 2.81
N ASP A 48 -11.63 -0.91 1.84
CA ASP A 48 -12.10 -2.29 2.02
C ASP A 48 -11.35 -3.24 1.06
N PRO A 49 -10.16 -3.74 1.45
CA PRO A 49 -9.36 -4.62 0.60
C PRO A 49 -10.04 -5.97 0.35
N VAL A 50 -10.83 -6.51 1.29
CA VAL A 50 -11.52 -7.79 1.09
C VAL A 50 -12.56 -7.66 -0.02
N ARG A 51 -13.41 -6.64 0.05
CA ARG A 51 -14.38 -6.33 -1.01
C ARG A 51 -13.70 -6.01 -2.33
N GLY A 52 -12.61 -5.25 -2.30
CA GLY A 52 -11.85 -4.91 -3.50
C GLY A 52 -11.31 -6.15 -4.21
N ARG A 53 -10.72 -7.10 -3.47
CA ARG A 53 -10.25 -8.38 -4.02
C ARG A 53 -11.40 -9.16 -4.66
N GLU A 54 -12.52 -9.29 -3.97
CA GLU A 54 -13.68 -10.04 -4.48
C GLU A 54 -14.26 -9.42 -5.76
N ALA A 55 -14.32 -8.08 -5.83
CA ALA A 55 -14.77 -7.38 -7.02
C ALA A 55 -13.86 -7.64 -8.23
N LEU A 56 -12.55 -7.53 -8.02
CA LEU A 56 -11.55 -7.78 -9.06
C LEU A 56 -11.59 -9.24 -9.55
N GLN A 57 -11.71 -10.20 -8.64
CA GLN A 57 -11.78 -11.63 -8.98
C GLN A 57 -13.04 -11.95 -9.79
N LYS A 58 -14.19 -11.33 -9.50
CA LYS A 58 -15.43 -11.47 -10.29
C LYS A 58 -15.27 -10.98 -11.74
N GLU A 59 -14.37 -10.05 -12.00
CA GLU A 59 -14.04 -9.55 -13.34
C GLU A 59 -12.88 -10.31 -14.01
N GLY A 60 -12.42 -11.42 -13.42
CA GLY A 60 -11.33 -12.24 -13.96
C GLY A 60 -9.94 -11.63 -13.76
N LEU A 61 -9.80 -10.63 -12.88
CA LEU A 61 -8.51 -10.02 -12.55
C LEU A 61 -7.87 -10.77 -11.38
N TYR A 62 -6.59 -11.13 -11.55
CA TYR A 62 -5.82 -11.77 -10.50
C TYR A 62 -5.43 -10.75 -9.42
N ALA A 63 -6.07 -10.88 -8.26
CA ALA A 63 -5.83 -10.03 -7.10
C ALA A 63 -5.58 -10.88 -5.83
N SER A 64 -4.61 -10.45 -5.02
CA SER A 64 -4.30 -11.00 -3.70
C SER A 64 -4.23 -9.89 -2.65
N ILE A 65 -4.27 -10.28 -1.37
CA ILE A 65 -4.12 -9.35 -0.24
C ILE A 65 -2.83 -9.71 0.47
N GLU A 66 -1.99 -8.70 0.70
CA GLU A 66 -0.73 -8.82 1.44
C GLU A 66 -0.78 -7.89 2.65
N ASP A 67 -0.18 -8.34 3.75
CA ASP A 67 0.02 -7.49 4.92
C ASP A 67 1.22 -6.56 4.70
N CYS A 68 1.08 -5.31 5.13
CA CYS A 68 2.11 -4.29 5.02
C CYS A 68 2.06 -3.36 6.23
N LEU A 69 3.09 -2.53 6.35
CA LEU A 69 3.16 -1.43 7.30
C LEU A 69 2.65 -0.15 6.62
N ALA A 70 1.80 0.63 7.27
CA ALA A 70 1.36 1.95 6.85
C ALA A 70 1.57 2.92 8.02
N VAL A 71 2.49 3.86 7.85
CA VAL A 71 2.94 4.77 8.91
C VAL A 71 2.67 6.21 8.50
N ASP A 72 1.95 6.93 9.35
CA ASP A 72 1.79 8.38 9.18
C ASP A 72 3.11 9.08 9.50
N MET A 73 3.48 10.07 8.68
CA MET A 73 4.65 10.89 8.87
C MET A 73 4.33 12.37 8.59
N ALA A 74 5.15 13.26 9.14
CA ALA A 74 5.10 14.67 8.78
C ALA A 74 5.50 14.84 7.31
N ASP A 75 4.80 15.70 6.59
CA ASP A 75 5.14 16.06 5.21
C ASP A 75 6.23 17.14 5.20
N GLN A 76 7.44 16.74 5.59
CA GLN A 76 8.61 17.61 5.70
C GLN A 76 9.91 16.86 5.39
N PRO A 77 10.99 17.55 5.00
CA PRO A 77 12.30 16.92 4.77
C PRO A 77 12.76 16.12 5.98
N GLY A 78 13.28 14.91 5.74
CA GLY A 78 13.87 14.04 6.76
C GLY A 78 12.88 13.12 7.51
N ALA A 79 11.57 13.37 7.45
CA ALA A 79 10.59 12.59 8.20
C ALA A 79 10.62 11.07 7.89
N LEU A 80 10.74 10.71 6.61
CA LEU A 80 10.94 9.31 6.21
C LEU A 80 12.27 8.75 6.71
N GLY A 81 13.32 9.56 6.73
CA GLY A 81 14.64 9.18 7.22
C GLY A 81 14.61 8.73 8.68
N GLU A 82 13.86 9.42 9.55
CA GLU A 82 13.67 9.04 10.95
C GLU A 82 13.02 7.66 11.09
N ILE A 83 12.00 7.37 10.28
CA ILE A 83 11.32 6.07 10.26
C ILE A 83 12.28 4.97 9.79
N CYS A 84 12.98 5.20 8.69
CA CYS A 84 13.95 4.25 8.15
C CYS A 84 15.11 3.98 9.13
N ALA A 85 15.59 4.99 9.84
CA ALA A 85 16.65 4.85 10.85
C ALA A 85 16.21 3.97 12.04
N LYS A 86 14.95 4.09 12.48
CA LYS A 86 14.40 3.22 13.52
C LYS A 86 14.35 1.76 13.07
N LEU A 87 13.90 1.51 11.83
CA LEU A 87 13.83 0.14 11.27
C LEU A 87 15.22 -0.47 11.07
N SER A 88 16.15 0.29 10.49
CA SER A 88 17.52 -0.18 10.26
C SER A 88 18.28 -0.42 11.56
N GLY A 89 18.11 0.45 12.57
CA GLY A 89 18.67 0.25 13.92
C GLY A 89 18.16 -1.01 14.62
N ALA A 90 17.01 -1.54 14.20
CA ALA A 90 16.47 -2.80 14.68
C ALA A 90 16.78 -4.01 13.77
N GLY A 91 17.59 -3.82 12.72
CA GLY A 91 17.95 -4.87 11.76
C GLY A 91 16.79 -5.31 10.86
N ILE A 92 15.82 -4.43 10.58
CA ILE A 92 14.66 -4.73 9.74
C ILE A 92 14.92 -4.20 8.33
N ASN A 93 14.88 -5.09 7.33
CA ASN A 93 14.98 -4.71 5.93
C ASN A 93 13.64 -4.16 5.42
N ILE A 94 13.70 -3.19 4.50
CA ILE A 94 12.55 -2.71 3.74
C ILE A 94 12.65 -3.31 2.34
N ASP A 95 11.73 -4.19 1.98
CA ASP A 95 11.75 -4.88 0.69
C ASP A 95 11.28 -3.96 -0.43
N TYR A 96 10.23 -3.17 -0.15
CA TYR A 96 9.83 -2.02 -0.95
C TYR A 96 8.98 -1.05 -0.13
N ALA A 97 8.92 0.19 -0.61
CA ALA A 97 8.11 1.25 -0.04
C ALA A 97 7.47 2.12 -1.12
N TYR A 98 6.33 2.71 -0.79
CA TYR A 98 5.69 3.75 -1.59
C TYR A 98 4.97 4.72 -0.67
N THR A 99 4.81 5.97 -1.11
CA THR A 99 4.14 7.00 -0.32
C THR A 99 2.77 7.32 -0.90
N GLY A 100 1.88 7.77 -0.01
CA GLY A 100 0.61 8.38 -0.35
C GLY A 100 0.48 9.72 0.37
N ILE A 101 -0.38 10.57 -0.16
CA ILE A 101 -0.77 11.81 0.51
C ILE A 101 -2.03 11.51 1.32
N THR A 102 -2.08 11.99 2.56
CA THR A 102 -3.27 11.85 3.38
C THR A 102 -4.20 13.05 3.19
N GLN A 103 -5.47 12.94 3.59
CA GLN A 103 -6.37 14.10 3.59
C GLN A 103 -6.00 15.15 4.66
N ALA A 104 -5.14 14.80 5.62
CA ALA A 104 -4.71 15.69 6.68
C ALA A 104 -3.57 16.60 6.18
N ALA A 105 -3.79 17.92 6.29
CA ALA A 105 -2.77 18.90 5.92
C ALA A 105 -1.46 18.68 6.68
N GLY A 106 -0.33 18.71 5.97
CA GLY A 106 0.99 18.50 6.54
C GLY A 106 1.31 17.05 6.92
N LYS A 107 0.50 16.07 6.50
CA LYS A 107 0.75 14.65 6.73
C LYS A 107 0.83 13.84 5.45
N ALA A 108 1.81 12.96 5.41
CA ALA A 108 1.97 11.91 4.41
C ALA A 108 1.85 10.53 5.07
N VAL A 109 1.58 9.51 4.26
CA VAL A 109 1.67 8.11 4.68
C VAL A 109 2.75 7.44 3.88
N VAL A 110 3.57 6.63 4.53
CA VAL A 110 4.46 5.69 3.86
C VAL A 110 3.95 4.27 4.08
N VAL A 111 3.86 3.51 2.99
CA VAL A 111 3.53 2.09 2.99
C VAL A 111 4.81 1.30 2.73
N MET A 112 5.07 0.28 3.53
CA MET A 112 6.28 -0.54 3.44
C MET A 112 5.94 -2.02 3.59
N VAL A 113 6.59 -2.86 2.78
CA VAL A 113 6.76 -4.28 3.12
C VAL A 113 8.17 -4.47 3.67
N VAL A 114 8.24 -5.21 4.76
CA VAL A 114 9.43 -5.32 5.60
C VAL A 114 9.66 -6.77 5.99
N SER A 115 10.91 -7.11 6.29
CA SER A 115 11.32 -8.48 6.61
C SER A 115 10.72 -9.03 7.91
N ASP A 116 10.28 -8.17 8.84
CA ASP A 116 9.61 -8.53 10.08
C ASP A 116 8.52 -7.50 10.43
N LEU A 117 7.28 -7.80 10.01
CA LEU A 117 6.15 -6.90 10.20
C LEU A 117 5.76 -6.73 11.67
N ASP A 118 5.93 -7.77 12.49
CA ASP A 118 5.54 -7.77 13.90
C ASP A 118 6.46 -6.90 14.74
N LYS A 119 7.77 -7.02 14.50
CA LYS A 119 8.77 -6.17 15.14
C LYS A 119 8.67 -4.74 14.63
N ALA A 120 8.53 -4.54 13.31
CA ALA A 120 8.42 -3.20 12.72
C ALA A 120 7.23 -2.42 13.29
N ALA A 121 6.06 -3.05 13.38
CA ALA A 121 4.84 -2.40 13.89
C ALA A 121 4.96 -1.94 15.35
N LYS A 122 5.85 -2.54 16.15
CA LYS A 122 6.14 -2.12 17.53
C LYS A 122 7.13 -0.96 17.60
N ILE A 123 8.02 -0.83 16.62
CA ILE A 123 9.09 0.19 16.60
C ILE A 123 8.59 1.54 16.08
N VAL A 124 7.71 1.49 15.07
CA VAL A 124 7.19 2.68 14.39
C VAL A 124 5.78 3.09 14.83
N GLY A 125 5.15 2.27 15.68
CA GLY A 125 3.81 2.48 16.21
C GLY A 125 3.75 3.37 17.44
#